data_AF-A0A9W6JZF3-F1
#
_entry.id   AF-A0A9W6JZF3-F1
#
_cell.length_a   1.000
_cell.length_b   1.000
_cell.length_c   1.000
_cell.angle_alpha   90.00
_cell.angle_beta   90.00
_cell.angle_gamma   90.00
#
_symmetry.space_group_name_H-M   'P 1'
#
loop_
_entity.id
_entity.type
_entity.pdbx_description
1 polymer ?
#
loop_
_entity_poly.entity_id
_entity_poly.type
_entity_poly.pdbx_seq_one_letter_code
_entity_poly.pdbx_strand_id
1 'polypeptide(L)' 'MTDTAEDRIEAGEPVHMEFTAEGRRWWLNDPYQEVERAVVRRLGNRLVEAGDSLFGWPGFSQTWRAARDG' A
#
# COMPACT_ATOMS: atom_id res chain seq x y z
N MET A 1 16.49 13.46 7.45
CA MET A 1 16.02 12.08 7.68
C MET A 1 15.23 11.70 6.45
N THR A 2 15.50 10.55 5.84
CA THR A 2 14.66 10.04 4.76
C THR A 2 13.45 9.41 5.44
N ASP A 3 12.24 9.91 5.16
CA ASP A 3 11.02 9.32 5.69
C ASP A 3 10.92 7.85 5.23
N THR A 4 10.64 6.93 6.15
CA THR A 4 10.49 5.53 5.79
C THR A 4 9.17 5.31 5.04
N ALA A 5 9.04 4.19 4.34
CA ALA A 5 7.77 3.85 3.70
C ALA A 5 6.64 3.77 4.74
N GLU A 6 6.93 3.25 5.93
CA GLU A 6 5.96 3.15 7.03
C GLU A 6 5.50 4.55 7.47
N ASP A 7 6.42 5.48 7.71
CA ASP A 7 6.08 6.87 8.10
C ASP A 7 5.20 7.57 7.05
N ARG A 8 5.51 7.38 5.77
CA ARG A 8 4.75 7.97 4.65
C ARG A 8 3.34 7.39 4.53
N ILE A 9 3.20 6.08 4.72
CA ILE A 9 1.90 5.40 4.71
C ILE A 9 1.05 5.91 5.88
N GLU A 10 1.63 5.99 7.08
CA GLU A 10 0.94 6.49 8.27
C GLU A 10 0.56 7.98 8.13
N ALA A 11 1.35 8.77 7.40
CA ALA A 11 1.01 10.14 7.03
C ALA A 11 -0.16 10.24 6.01
N GLY A 12 -0.66 9.10 5.52
CA GLY A 12 -1.81 9.02 4.62
C GLY A 12 -1.46 8.94 3.14
N GLU A 13 -0.19 8.73 2.80
CA GLU A 13 0.20 8.52 1.41
C GLU A 13 -0.37 7.18 0.88
N PRO A 14 -0.97 7.17 -0.33
CA PRO A 14 -1.52 5.95 -0.90
C PRO A 14 -0.42 4.96 -1.29
N VAL A 15 -0.64 3.69 -0.96
CA VAL A 15 0.18 2.57 -1.41
C VAL A 15 -0.44 1.96 -2.65
N HIS A 16 0.33 1.85 -3.71
CA HIS A 16 -0.09 1.19 -4.94
C HIS A 16 0.32 -0.28 -4.94
N MET A 17 -0.41 -1.11 -5.68
CA MET A 17 -0.18 -2.54 -5.82
C MET A 17 -0.37 -2.98 -7.28
N GLU A 18 0.52 -3.85 -7.75
CA GLU A 18 0.38 -4.55 -9.03
C GLU A 18 0.79 -6.01 -8.89
N PHE A 19 0.39 -6.77 -9.90
CA PHE A 19 0.86 -8.12 -10.13
C PHE A 19 2.07 -8.12 -11.06
N THR A 20 3.16 -8.69 -10.60
CA THR A 20 4.37 -8.99 -11.37
C THR A 20 4.50 -10.51 -11.56
N ALA A 21 5.45 -10.95 -12.38
CA ALA A 21 5.75 -12.38 -12.53
C ALA A 21 6.18 -13.05 -11.20
N GLU A 22 6.68 -12.26 -10.25
CA GLU A 22 7.16 -12.71 -8.93
C GLU A 22 6.08 -12.58 -7.84
N GLY A 23 4.88 -12.11 -8.19
CA GLY A 23 3.73 -12.01 -7.31
C GLY A 23 3.23 -10.58 -7.17
N ARG A 24 3.14 -10.07 -5.94
CA ARG A 24 2.64 -8.72 -5.66
C ARG A 24 3.81 -7.81 -5.34
N ARG A 25 3.80 -6.62 -5.95
CA ARG A 25 4.71 -5.50 -5.65
C ARG A 25 3.88 -4.33 -5.12
N TRP A 26 4.47 -3.56 -4.19
CA TRP A 26 3.85 -2.38 -3.62
C TRP A 26 4.81 -1.20 -3.68
N TRP A 27 4.30 0.01 -3.91
CA TRP A 27 5.11 1.22 -4.02
C TRP A 27 4.33 2.49 -3.63
N LEU A 28 5.09 3.53 -3.29
CA LEU A 28 4.64 4.91 -3.12
C LEU A 28 5.03 5.71 -4.36
N ASN A 29 4.25 6.72 -4.72
CA ASN A 29 4.38 7.38 -6.02
C ASN A 29 5.42 8.51 -6.05
N ASP A 30 5.46 9.40 -5.05
CA ASP A 30 6.29 10.61 -5.12
C ASP A 30 6.93 11.03 -3.77
N PRO A 31 8.25 10.85 -3.58
CA PRO A 31 9.16 10.16 -4.51
C PRO A 31 8.85 8.67 -4.61
N TYR A 32 9.15 8.06 -5.76
CA TYR A 32 9.00 6.62 -5.95
C TYR A 32 9.77 5.87 -4.87
N GLN A 33 9.08 4.97 -4.18
CA GLN A 33 9.67 4.12 -3.17
C GLN A 33 8.98 2.77 -3.19
N GLU A 34 9.74 1.71 -3.40
CA GLU A 34 9.23 0.35 -3.24
C GLU A 34 8.97 0.06 -1.75
N VAL A 35 7.83 -0.55 -1.46
CA VAL A 35 7.42 -0.93 -0.10
C VAL A 35 7.67 -2.40 0.09
N GLU A 36 8.55 -2.74 1.03
CA GLU A 36 8.85 -4.13 1.34
C GLU A 36 7.59 -4.87 1.81
N ARG A 37 7.46 -6.12 1.39
CA ARG A 37 6.34 -7.00 1.78
C ARG A 37 6.22 -7.14 3.31
N ALA A 38 7.32 -7.05 4.06
CA ALA A 38 7.30 -7.09 5.51
C ALA A 38 6.56 -5.88 6.12
N VAL A 39 6.75 -4.68 5.55
CA VAL A 39 6.05 -3.45 5.95
C VAL A 39 4.55 -3.57 5.63
N VAL A 40 4.20 -4.01 4.43
CA VAL A 40 2.79 -4.22 4.05
C VAL A 40 2.09 -5.23 4.97
N ARG A 41 2.77 -6.32 5.34
CA ARG A 41 2.23 -7.31 6.28
C ARG A 41 2.03 -6.72 7.68
N ARG A 42 2.97 -5.92 8.16
CA ARG A 42 2.88 -5.25 9.46
C ARG A 42 1.70 -4.27 9.51
N LEU A 43 1.47 -3.54 8.43
CA LEU A 43 0.41 -2.54 8.31
C LEU A 43 -0.92 -3.12 7.82
N GLY A 44 -1.02 -4.42 7.52
CA GLY A 44 -2.15 -4.99 6.78
C GLY A 44 -3.52 -4.77 7.42
N ASN A 45 -3.61 -4.74 8.75
CA ASN A 45 -4.84 -4.41 9.48
C ASN A 45 -5.16 -2.90 9.53
N ARG A 46 -4.19 -2.06 9.16
CA ARG A 46 -4.28 -0.60 9.07
C ARG A 46 -4.37 -0.11 7.63
N LEU A 47 -4.47 -1.01 6.64
CA LEU A 47 -4.63 -0.64 5.23
C LEU A 47 -6.04 -1.01 4.75
N VAL A 48 -6.69 -0.04 4.12
CA VAL A 48 -8.02 -0.21 3.51
C VAL A 48 -7.95 -0.03 2.00
N GLU A 49 -8.77 -0.78 1.28
CA GLU A 49 -8.90 -0.67 -0.17
C GLU A 49 -9.50 0.68 -0.55
N ALA A 50 -8.95 1.32 -1.60
CA ALA A 50 -9.45 2.59 -2.09
C ALA A 50 -10.67 2.46 -3.03
N GLY A 51 -11.14 1.22 -3.27
CA GLY A 51 -12.29 0.92 -4.12
C GLY A 51 -11.94 0.66 -5.58
N ASP A 52 -10.65 0.56 -5.92
CA ASP A 52 -10.14 0.29 -7.26
C ASP A 52 -9.67 -1.17 -7.42
N SER A 53 -10.56 -2.11 -7.12
CA SER A 53 -10.27 -3.55 -7.23
C SER A 53 -10.16 -4.01 -8.68
N LEU A 54 -9.05 -4.68 -9.01
CA LEU A 54 -8.78 -5.22 -10.35
C LEU A 54 -9.82 -6.26 -10.83
N PHE A 55 -10.49 -6.93 -9.89
CA PHE A 55 -11.41 -8.05 -10.19
C PHE A 55 -12.71 -7.99 -9.39
N GLY A 56 -12.98 -6.87 -8.69
CA GLY A 56 -14.10 -6.79 -7.74
C GLY A 56 -13.94 -7.72 -6.53
N TRP A 57 -12.72 -8.19 -6.26
CA TRP A 57 -12.40 -9.09 -5.16
C TRP A 57 -11.66 -8.38 -4.04
N PRO A 58 -11.97 -8.66 -2.76
CA PRO A 58 -11.18 -8.20 -1.63
C PRO A 58 -9.75 -8.73 -1.71
N GLY A 59 -8.78 -7.88 -1.42
CA GLY A 59 -7.35 -8.16 -1.50
C GLY A 59 -6.70 -7.82 -2.83
N PHE A 60 -7.45 -7.26 -3.79
CA PHE A 60 -7.00 -7.00 -5.17
C PHE A 60 -7.13 -5.52 -5.59
N SER A 61 -7.31 -4.60 -4.64
CA SER A 61 -7.24 -3.15 -4.90
C SER A 61 -5.87 -2.75 -5.45
N GLN A 62 -5.87 -1.89 -6.47
CA GLN A 62 -4.65 -1.28 -6.99
C GLN A 62 -4.10 -0.21 -6.05
N THR A 63 -4.97 0.38 -5.22
CA THR A 63 -4.61 1.42 -4.25
C THR A 63 -5.13 1.06 -2.87
N TRP A 64 -4.26 1.25 -1.89
CA TRP A 64 -4.50 1.05 -0.47
C TRP A 64 -4.21 2.34 0.27
N ARG A 65 -4.95 2.62 1.34
CA ARG A 65 -4.76 3.81 2.18
C ARG A 65 -4.66 3.39 3.63
N ALA A 66 -3.94 4.16 4.44
CA ALA A 66 -4.04 4.00 5.88
C ALA A 66 -5.51 4.15 6.30
N ALA A 67 -5.97 3.23 7.15
CA ALA A 67 -7.21 3.38 7.90
C ALA A 67 -7.06 4.67 8.69
N ARG A 68 -7.91 5.67 8.41
CA ARG A 68 -7.98 6.84 9.28
C ARG A 68 -8.55 6.34 10.60
N ASP A 69 -7.81 6.51 11.68
CA ASP A 69 -8.39 6.42 13.02
C ASP A 69 -9.56 7.41 13.04
N GLY A 70 -10.77 6.86 13.16
CA GLY A 70 -12.00 7.63 13.29
C GLY A 70 -12.15 8.21 14.67
#